data_AF-A0A5B9D7S2-F1
#
_entry.id   AF-A0A5B9D7S2-F1
#
_cell.length_a   1.000
_cell.length_b   1.000
_cell.length_c   1.000
_cell.angle_alpha   90.00
_cell.angle_beta   90.00
_cell.angle_gamma   90.00
#
_symmetry.space_group_name_H-M   'P 1'
#
loop_
_entity.id
_entity.type
_entity.pdbx_description
1 polymer ?
#
loop_
_entity_poly.entity_id
_entity_poly.type
_entity_poly.pdbx_seq_one_letter_code
_entity_poly.pdbx_strand_id
1 'polypeptide(L)'
;MPVSSTAEYNTIITMLGALCATVQAITGIYAAYVKKKVFLIKKNEVLFRSHRAFGGFATMLYLLGLFAGVTGFIDAITKQEVVPFEIDNLSFNFHTWPSFLIAIIILYKTFLSYFDKQKIYKQAKWLGSATFLAWAYTWITAAISYYERTVFPNLQHEPPIYLLPYNVYWIQILLPFIFGGIISIPILLKAKKFDKGK
;
A
#
# COMPACT_ATOMS: atom_id res chain seq x y z
N MET A 1 6.65 -8.45 -27.05
CA MET A 1 5.75 -7.68 -26.16
C MET A 1 6.56 -6.53 -25.59
N PRO A 2 6.05 -5.29 -25.55
CA PRO A 2 6.75 -4.23 -24.85
C PRO A 2 6.85 -4.64 -23.37
N VAL A 3 8.07 -4.83 -22.90
CA VAL A 3 8.34 -5.21 -21.51
C VAL A 3 8.13 -3.93 -20.70
N SER A 4 7.18 -3.92 -19.75
CA SER A 4 7.07 -2.78 -18.83
C SER A 4 8.41 -2.58 -18.14
N SER A 5 8.84 -1.33 -17.92
CA SER A 5 10.02 -1.11 -17.10
C SER A 5 9.80 -1.68 -15.70
N THR A 6 10.86 -2.18 -15.06
CA THR A 6 10.81 -2.68 -13.67
C THR A 6 10.22 -1.62 -12.72
N ALA A 7 10.47 -0.34 -13.00
CA ALA A 7 9.92 0.78 -12.24
C ALA A 7 8.40 0.90 -12.37
N GLU A 8 7.84 0.75 -13.58
CA GLU A 8 6.39 0.77 -13.78
C GLU A 8 5.73 -0.42 -13.06
N TYR A 9 6.33 -1.61 -13.14
CA TYR A 9 5.84 -2.80 -12.45
C TYR A 9 5.81 -2.63 -10.92
N ASN A 10 6.87 -2.09 -10.33
CA ASN A 10 6.93 -1.78 -8.89
C ASN A 10 5.88 -0.73 -8.49
N THR A 11 5.65 0.25 -9.35
CA THR A 11 4.60 1.27 -9.16
C THR A 11 3.21 0.62 -9.18
N ILE A 12 2.95 -0.34 -10.08
CA ILE A 12 1.69 -1.11 -10.09
C ILE A 12 1.53 -1.95 -8.81
N ILE A 13 2.57 -2.64 -8.36
CA ILE A 13 2.52 -3.43 -7.11
C ILE A 13 2.14 -2.54 -5.92
N THR A 14 2.78 -1.38 -5.80
CA THR A 14 2.51 -0.45 -4.69
C THR A 14 1.10 0.13 -4.75
N MET A 15 0.59 0.42 -5.96
CA MET A 15 -0.81 0.80 -6.17
C MET A 15 -1.78 -0.27 -5.67
N LEU A 16 -1.59 -1.52 -6.10
CA LEU A 16 -2.45 -2.64 -5.73
C LEU A 16 -2.39 -2.92 -4.22
N GLY A 17 -1.20 -2.77 -3.63
CA GLY A 17 -1.00 -2.82 -2.18
C GLY A 17 -1.80 -1.76 -1.44
N ALA A 18 -1.74 -0.49 -1.89
CA ALA A 18 -2.51 0.61 -1.32
C ALA A 18 -4.02 0.43 -1.48
N LEU A 19 -4.49 -0.12 -2.60
CA LEU A 19 -5.90 -0.48 -2.80
C LEU A 19 -6.33 -1.50 -1.74
N CYS A 20 -5.56 -2.57 -1.57
CA CYS A 20 -5.85 -3.60 -0.58
C CYS A 20 -5.81 -3.03 0.86
N ALA A 21 -4.83 -2.19 1.15
CA ALA A 21 -4.71 -1.50 2.44
C ALA A 21 -5.91 -0.58 2.70
N THR A 22 -6.44 0.10 1.67
CA THR A 22 -7.63 0.94 1.76
C THR A 22 -8.85 0.11 2.18
N VAL A 23 -9.09 -1.03 1.55
CA VAL A 23 -10.20 -1.93 1.93
C VAL A 23 -10.03 -2.46 3.36
N GLN A 24 -8.79 -2.85 3.73
CA GLN A 24 -8.49 -3.26 5.09
C GLN A 24 -8.76 -2.14 6.11
N ALA A 25 -8.37 -0.90 5.79
CA ALA A 25 -8.56 0.27 6.63
C ALA A 25 -10.04 0.57 6.84
N ILE A 26 -10.83 0.62 5.76
CA ILE A 26 -12.26 0.94 5.83
C ILE A 26 -13.02 -0.11 6.67
N THR A 27 -12.75 -1.40 6.45
CA THR A 27 -13.35 -2.47 7.25
C THR A 27 -12.93 -2.40 8.72
N GLY A 28 -11.67 -2.05 8.99
CA GLY A 28 -11.16 -1.82 10.34
C GLY A 28 -11.81 -0.62 11.03
N ILE A 29 -11.90 0.51 10.33
CA ILE A 29 -12.49 1.76 10.83
C ILE A 29 -13.98 1.57 11.13
N TYR A 30 -14.69 0.90 10.24
CA TYR A 30 -16.11 0.58 10.43
C TYR A 30 -16.32 -0.19 11.74
N ALA A 31 -15.53 -1.23 12.01
CA ALA A 31 -15.68 -2.00 13.23
C ALA A 31 -15.22 -1.23 14.49
N ALA A 32 -14.08 -0.56 14.41
CA ALA A 32 -13.42 0.06 15.58
C ALA A 32 -14.02 1.41 15.97
N TYR A 33 -14.38 2.27 15.01
CA TYR A 33 -14.79 3.65 15.27
C TYR A 33 -16.27 3.91 14.95
N VAL A 34 -16.80 3.35 13.85
CA VAL A 34 -18.23 3.54 13.50
C VAL A 34 -19.13 2.69 14.40
N LYS A 35 -18.80 1.40 14.54
CA LYS A 35 -19.57 0.48 15.39
C LYS A 35 -19.08 0.44 16.82
N LYS A 36 -17.90 0.99 17.11
CA LYS A 36 -17.23 0.94 18.43
C LYS A 36 -17.16 -0.50 19.00
N LYS A 37 -17.10 -1.50 18.12
CA LYS A 37 -17.13 -2.93 18.44
C LYS A 37 -16.03 -3.61 17.63
N VAL A 38 -14.78 -3.47 18.07
CA VAL A 38 -13.60 -4.09 17.42
C VAL A 38 -13.77 -5.60 17.22
N PHE A 39 -14.54 -6.27 18.10
CA PHE A 39 -14.85 -7.70 17.97
C PHE A 39 -15.66 -8.04 16.71
N LEU A 40 -16.32 -7.08 16.06
CA LEU A 40 -17.07 -7.31 14.81
C LEU A 40 -16.17 -7.82 13.69
N ILE A 41 -14.89 -7.41 13.69
CA ILE A 41 -13.89 -7.97 12.77
C ILE A 41 -13.77 -9.49 12.95
N LYS A 42 -14.13 -10.07 14.10
CA LYS A 42 -14.09 -11.52 14.34
C LYS A 42 -15.45 -12.21 14.18
N LYS A 43 -16.54 -11.56 14.60
CA LYS A 43 -17.87 -12.19 14.64
C LYS A 43 -18.67 -12.00 13.36
N ASN A 44 -18.47 -10.90 12.63
CA ASN A 44 -19.12 -10.69 11.36
C ASN A 44 -18.26 -11.35 10.28
N GLU A 45 -18.71 -12.49 9.76
CA GLU A 45 -17.95 -13.32 8.82
C GLU A 45 -17.51 -12.55 7.57
N VAL A 46 -18.38 -11.67 7.04
CA VAL A 46 -18.09 -10.83 5.88
C VAL A 46 -16.96 -9.86 6.22
N LEU A 47 -17.06 -9.10 7.32
CA LEU A 47 -16.00 -8.20 7.73
C LEU A 47 -14.69 -8.94 8.02
N PHE A 48 -14.76 -10.09 8.69
CA PHE A 48 -13.58 -10.88 9.02
C PHE A 48 -12.83 -11.33 7.76
N ARG A 49 -13.55 -11.96 6.83
CA ARG A 49 -12.97 -12.48 5.59
C ARG A 49 -12.40 -11.36 4.74
N SER A 50 -13.15 -10.29 4.51
CA SER A 50 -12.67 -9.15 3.74
C SER A 50 -11.45 -8.49 4.39
N HIS A 51 -11.53 -8.15 5.69
CA HIS A 51 -10.43 -7.50 6.40
C HIS A 51 -9.15 -8.34 6.37
N ARG A 52 -9.28 -9.67 6.54
CA ARG A 52 -8.14 -10.58 6.52
C ARG A 52 -7.58 -10.80 5.12
N ALA A 53 -8.44 -11.00 4.11
CA ALA A 53 -8.01 -11.25 2.74
C ALA A 53 -7.27 -10.04 2.16
N PHE A 54 -7.88 -8.85 2.21
CA PHE A 54 -7.23 -7.63 1.72
C PHE A 54 -6.00 -7.26 2.55
N GLY A 55 -6.01 -7.52 3.86
CA GLY A 55 -4.80 -7.36 4.67
C GLY A 55 -3.67 -8.31 4.31
N GLY A 56 -4.00 -9.56 3.95
CA GLY A 56 -3.03 -10.55 3.48
C GLY A 56 -2.44 -10.18 2.12
N PHE A 57 -3.29 -9.76 1.17
CA PHE A 57 -2.83 -9.27 -0.14
C PHE A 57 -1.95 -8.04 -0.01
N ALA A 58 -2.32 -7.08 0.85
CA ALA A 58 -1.47 -5.94 1.14
C ALA A 58 -0.10 -6.40 1.66
N THR A 59 -0.03 -7.27 2.68
CA THR A 59 1.27 -7.79 3.16
C THR A 59 2.06 -8.52 2.05
N MET A 60 1.42 -9.35 1.24
CA MET A 60 2.09 -10.06 0.14
C MET A 60 2.69 -9.09 -0.88
N LEU A 61 1.91 -8.10 -1.32
CA LEU A 61 2.36 -7.07 -2.26
C LEU A 61 3.45 -6.19 -1.66
N TYR A 62 3.41 -5.95 -0.34
CA TYR A 62 4.50 -5.27 0.35
C TYR A 62 5.80 -6.04 0.23
N LEU A 63 5.79 -7.34 0.52
CA LEU A 63 7.00 -8.18 0.48
C LEU A 63 7.55 -8.28 -0.94
N LEU A 64 6.67 -8.35 -1.94
CA LEU A 64 7.06 -8.34 -3.35
C LEU A 64 7.74 -7.01 -3.74
N GLY A 65 7.15 -5.88 -3.35
CA GLY A 65 7.73 -4.55 -3.58
C GLY A 65 9.02 -4.32 -2.79
N LEU A 66 9.09 -4.82 -1.55
CA LEU A 66 10.28 -4.73 -0.70
C LEU A 66 11.46 -5.49 -1.31
N PHE A 67 11.23 -6.67 -1.87
CA PHE A 67 12.28 -7.42 -2.56
C PHE A 67 12.88 -6.60 -3.71
N ALA A 68 12.04 -6.05 -4.58
CA ALA A 68 12.48 -5.20 -5.68
C ALA A 68 13.14 -3.89 -5.22
N GLY A 69 12.64 -3.30 -4.12
CA GLY A 69 13.20 -2.10 -3.51
C GLY A 69 14.59 -2.33 -2.93
N VAL A 70 14.81 -3.46 -2.23
CA VAL A 70 16.12 -3.83 -1.68
C VAL A 70 17.12 -4.09 -2.80
N THR A 71 16.74 -4.80 -3.86
CA THR A 71 17.63 -5.01 -5.00
C THR A 71 18.02 -3.69 -5.67
N GLY A 72 17.05 -2.79 -5.87
CA GLY A 72 17.32 -1.45 -6.42
C GLY A 72 18.20 -0.59 -5.51
N PHE A 73 18.00 -0.66 -4.19
CA PHE A 73 18.84 0.04 -3.22
C PHE A 73 20.28 -0.48 -3.21
N ILE A 74 20.48 -1.80 -3.29
CA ILE A 74 21.82 -2.39 -3.39
C ILE A 74 22.50 -1.93 -4.69
N ASP A 75 21.80 -1.94 -5.81
CA ASP A 75 22.34 -1.42 -7.07
C ASP A 75 22.70 0.08 -6.96
N ALA A 76 21.87 0.89 -6.28
CA ALA A 76 22.14 2.31 -6.03
C ALA A 76 23.49 2.56 -5.37
N ILE A 77 23.74 1.87 -4.25
CA ILE A 77 24.94 2.10 -3.43
C ILE A 77 26.19 1.44 -4.03
N THR A 78 26.03 0.38 -4.84
CA THR A 78 27.16 -0.36 -5.42
C THR A 78 27.57 0.13 -6.80
N LYS A 79 26.65 0.70 -7.58
CA LYS A 79 26.90 1.04 -9.00
C LYS A 79 26.89 2.53 -9.31
N GLN A 80 26.50 3.42 -8.36
CA GLN A 80 26.53 4.91 -8.31
C GLN A 80 26.23 5.76 -9.58
N GLU A 81 26.39 5.25 -10.79
CA GLU A 81 26.29 5.92 -12.10
C GLU A 81 25.14 5.38 -12.97
N VAL A 82 24.35 4.41 -12.49
CA VAL A 82 23.21 3.88 -13.25
C VAL A 82 21.96 4.69 -12.91
N VAL A 83 21.55 5.52 -13.87
CA VAL A 83 20.30 6.27 -13.95
C VAL A 83 19.12 5.29 -13.94
N PRO A 84 18.71 4.78 -12.76
CA PRO A 84 17.68 5.46 -12.01
C PRO A 84 17.92 5.51 -10.49
N PHE A 85 19.12 5.21 -10.01
CA PHE A 85 19.41 5.03 -8.59
C PHE A 85 20.45 6.02 -8.07
N GLU A 86 20.31 7.28 -8.48
CA GLU A 86 21.11 8.39 -7.99
C GLU A 86 20.79 8.64 -6.52
N ILE A 87 21.73 8.30 -5.63
CA ILE A 87 21.61 8.60 -4.20
C ILE A 87 21.54 10.11 -3.93
N ASP A 88 21.88 10.94 -4.91
CA ASP A 88 21.81 12.40 -4.82
C ASP A 88 20.45 12.96 -5.27
N ASN A 89 19.58 12.13 -5.85
CA ASN A 89 18.28 12.56 -6.35
C ASN A 89 17.26 12.70 -5.21
N LEU A 90 16.69 13.90 -5.03
CA LEU A 90 15.72 14.18 -3.96
C LEU A 90 14.48 13.29 -4.06
N SER A 91 13.96 13.08 -5.27
CA SER A 91 12.77 12.27 -5.52
C SER A 91 13.02 10.79 -5.22
N PHE A 92 14.25 10.30 -5.43
CA PHE A 92 14.69 8.97 -4.96
C PHE A 92 14.64 8.89 -3.43
N ASN A 93 15.35 9.80 -2.77
CA ASN A 93 15.59 9.76 -1.32
C ASN A 93 14.31 9.94 -0.52
N PHE A 94 13.38 10.76 -1.01
CA PHE A 94 12.09 10.98 -0.38
C PHE A 94 11.23 9.71 -0.32
N HIS A 95 11.38 8.81 -1.30
CA HIS A 95 10.74 7.50 -1.26
C HIS A 95 11.56 6.49 -0.45
N THR A 96 12.86 6.38 -0.73
CA THR A 96 13.72 5.30 -0.24
C THR A 96 13.97 5.36 1.27
N TRP A 97 14.38 6.50 1.82
CA TRP A 97 14.73 6.58 3.25
C TRP A 97 13.53 6.35 4.18
N PRO A 98 12.38 7.00 3.95
CA PRO A 98 11.20 6.76 4.78
C PRO A 98 10.64 5.33 4.63
N SER A 99 10.92 4.65 3.51
CA SER A 99 10.51 3.26 3.29
C SER A 99 11.11 2.28 4.30
N PHE A 100 12.28 2.57 4.90
CA PHE A 100 12.84 1.74 5.98
C PHE A 100 11.97 1.80 7.25
N LEU A 101 11.47 2.98 7.62
CA LEU A 101 10.57 3.13 8.76
C LEU A 101 9.23 2.43 8.49
N ILE A 102 8.72 2.55 7.27
CA ILE A 102 7.50 1.87 6.81
C ILE A 102 7.68 0.35 6.87
N ALA A 103 8.85 -0.18 6.50
CA ALA A 103 9.16 -1.59 6.62
C ALA A 103 9.05 -2.08 8.06
N ILE A 104 9.59 -1.33 9.01
CA ILE A 104 9.47 -1.64 10.44
C ILE A 104 7.99 -1.71 10.84
N ILE A 105 7.17 -0.72 10.45
CA ILE A 105 5.73 -0.69 10.79
C ILE A 105 5.01 -1.93 10.22
N ILE A 106 5.24 -2.25 8.94
CA ILE A 106 4.55 -3.34 8.26
C ILE A 106 5.01 -4.70 8.78
N LEU A 107 6.32 -4.90 8.99
CA LEU A 107 6.87 -6.11 9.56
C LEU A 107 6.39 -6.32 10.99
N TYR A 108 6.39 -5.27 11.82
CA TYR A 108 5.88 -5.35 13.19
C TYR A 108 4.40 -5.70 13.24
N LYS A 109 3.57 -5.05 12.41
CA LYS A 109 2.14 -5.39 12.28
C LYS A 109 1.92 -6.81 11.79
N THR A 110 2.72 -7.26 10.83
CA THR A 110 2.67 -8.62 10.31
C THR A 110 3.04 -9.62 11.41
N PHE A 111 4.17 -9.42 12.09
CA PHE A 111 4.62 -10.24 13.20
C PHE A 111 3.54 -10.38 14.28
N LEU A 112 3.00 -9.26 14.79
CA LEU A 112 1.94 -9.30 15.79
C LEU A 112 0.67 -9.99 15.26
N SER A 113 0.36 -9.87 13.95
CA SER A 113 -0.85 -10.48 13.38
C SER A 113 -0.78 -12.00 13.34
N TYR A 114 0.43 -12.55 13.17
CA TYR A 114 0.67 -13.99 13.11
C TYR A 114 0.99 -14.61 14.46
N PHE A 115 1.86 -13.97 15.26
CA PHE A 115 2.41 -14.56 16.47
C PHE A 115 1.75 -14.06 17.77
N ASP A 116 1.24 -12.82 17.82
CA ASP A 116 0.65 -12.25 19.05
C ASP A 116 -0.58 -11.39 18.75
N LYS A 117 -1.59 -12.05 18.20
CA LYS A 117 -2.80 -11.39 17.72
C LYS A 117 -3.57 -10.68 18.84
N GLN A 118 -3.38 -11.09 20.11
CA GLN A 118 -4.05 -10.46 21.24
C GLN A 118 -3.56 -9.03 21.47
N LYS A 119 -2.24 -8.77 21.32
CA LYS A 119 -1.67 -7.43 21.47
C LYS A 119 -2.24 -6.43 20.48
N ILE A 120 -2.51 -6.82 19.23
CA ILE A 120 -3.15 -5.94 18.24
C ILE A 120 -4.49 -5.41 18.74
N TYR A 121 -5.34 -6.28 19.29
CA TYR A 121 -6.67 -5.87 19.69
C TYR A 121 -6.72 -5.14 21.05
N LYS A 122 -5.74 -5.36 21.92
CA LYS A 122 -5.71 -4.75 23.26
C LYS A 122 -4.89 -3.46 23.30
N GLN A 123 -3.69 -3.47 22.72
CA GLN A 123 -2.67 -2.44 22.91
C GLN A 123 -2.30 -1.71 21.60
N ALA A 124 -2.39 -2.37 20.46
CA ALA A 124 -1.93 -1.83 19.17
C ALA A 124 -3.07 -1.62 18.15
N LYS A 125 -4.24 -1.12 18.60
CA LYS A 125 -5.37 -0.81 17.70
C LYS A 125 -5.01 0.25 16.65
N TRP A 126 -4.13 1.18 17.01
CA TRP A 126 -3.60 2.24 16.15
C TRP A 126 -2.76 1.69 14.98
N LEU A 127 -2.23 0.47 15.11
CA LEU A 127 -1.34 -0.14 14.13
C LEU A 127 -2.04 -0.40 12.79
N GLY A 128 -3.37 -0.58 12.79
CA GLY A 128 -4.17 -0.64 11.57
C GLY A 128 -4.12 0.67 10.78
N SER A 129 -4.40 1.80 11.45
CA SER A 129 -4.31 3.13 10.84
C SER A 129 -2.88 3.49 10.43
N ALA A 130 -1.88 3.15 11.25
CA ALA A 130 -0.48 3.36 10.91
C ALA A 130 -0.06 2.56 9.66
N THR A 131 -0.52 1.31 9.53
CA THR A 131 -0.26 0.49 8.34
C THR A 131 -0.89 1.10 7.09
N PHE A 132 -2.10 1.66 7.21
CA PHE A 132 -2.75 2.33 6.09
C PHE A 132 -1.99 3.59 5.66
N LEU A 133 -1.59 4.43 6.61
CA LEU A 133 -0.79 5.63 6.33
C LEU A 133 0.56 5.28 5.71
N ALA A 134 1.21 4.21 6.20
CA ALA A 134 2.44 3.69 5.62
C ALA A 134 2.24 3.29 4.16
N TRP A 135 1.17 2.56 3.85
CA TRP A 135 0.82 2.19 2.47
C TRP A 135 0.51 3.39 1.58
N ALA A 136 -0.27 4.36 2.10
CA ALA A 136 -0.60 5.57 1.37
C ALA A 136 0.67 6.36 1.03
N TYR A 137 1.59 6.50 1.99
CA TYR A 137 2.88 7.14 1.77
C TYR A 137 3.69 6.41 0.70
N THR A 138 3.90 5.09 0.85
CA THR A 138 4.68 4.29 -0.09
C THR A 138 4.13 4.42 -1.50
N TRP A 139 2.81 4.36 -1.67
CA TRP A 139 2.17 4.52 -2.97
C TRP A 139 2.37 5.92 -3.56
N ILE A 140 2.01 6.97 -2.81
CA ILE A 140 2.06 8.35 -3.30
C ILE A 140 3.49 8.71 -3.70
N THR A 141 4.46 8.38 -2.85
CA THR A 141 5.87 8.68 -3.10
C THR A 141 6.46 7.84 -4.23
N ALA A 142 6.11 6.55 -4.34
CA ALA A 142 6.51 5.73 -5.48
C ALA A 142 5.97 6.27 -6.80
N ALA A 143 4.69 6.65 -6.83
CA ALA A 143 4.05 7.21 -8.01
C ALA A 143 4.72 8.53 -8.43
N ILE A 144 4.89 9.49 -7.50
CA ILE A 144 5.57 10.77 -7.79
C ILE A 144 6.97 10.51 -8.33
N SER A 145 7.75 9.66 -7.64
CA SER A 145 9.13 9.34 -8.03
C SER A 145 9.19 8.73 -9.43
N TYR A 146 8.29 7.81 -9.75
CA TYR A 146 8.19 7.21 -11.07
C TYR A 146 7.83 8.25 -12.15
N TYR A 147 6.75 9.02 -11.95
CA TYR A 147 6.26 9.96 -12.94
C TYR A 147 7.23 11.10 -13.23
N GLU A 148 7.87 11.67 -12.21
CA GLU A 148 8.90 12.71 -12.40
C GLU A 148 10.07 12.22 -13.25
N ARG A 149 10.31 10.91 -13.27
CA ARG A 149 11.38 10.27 -14.04
C ARG A 149 10.99 9.88 -15.47
N THR A 150 9.74 10.10 -15.84
CA THR A 150 9.23 9.88 -17.21
C THR A 150 9.18 11.16 -18.05
N VAL A 151 9.61 12.29 -17.48
CA VAL A 151 9.52 13.61 -18.11
C VAL A 151 10.85 14.37 -18.03
N PHE A 152 11.10 15.23 -19.02
CA PHE A 152 12.25 16.14 -18.99
C PHE A 152 12.13 17.16 -17.85
N PRO A 153 13.25 17.59 -17.23
CA PRO A 153 14.64 17.23 -17.55
C PRO A 153 15.11 15.89 -16.96
N ASN A 154 14.31 15.24 -16.12
CA ASN A 154 14.68 14.05 -15.36
C ASN A 154 14.31 12.73 -16.07
N LEU A 155 14.45 12.64 -17.39
CA LEU A 155 14.03 11.46 -18.14
C LEU A 155 14.97 10.27 -17.85
N GLN A 156 14.52 9.34 -17.00
CA GLN A 156 15.23 8.11 -16.60
C GLN A 156 14.44 6.85 -16.94
N HIS A 157 13.14 6.98 -17.19
CA HIS A 157 12.22 5.90 -17.49
C HIS A 157 11.40 6.23 -18.73
N GLU A 158 11.08 5.20 -19.50
CA GLU A 158 10.09 5.33 -20.56
C GLU A 158 8.72 5.77 -20.00
N PRO A 159 7.93 6.53 -20.76
CA PRO A 159 6.56 6.86 -20.41
C PRO A 159 5.74 5.60 -20.07
N PRO A 160 4.73 5.72 -19.18
CA PRO A 160 3.92 4.59 -18.77
C PRO A 160 3.16 3.97 -19.93
N ILE A 161 3.10 2.63 -19.94
CA ILE A 161 2.37 1.83 -20.92
C ILE A 161 1.03 1.37 -20.32
N TYR A 162 1.04 1.01 -19.03
CA TYR A 162 -0.09 0.45 -18.30
C TYR A 162 -0.68 1.43 -17.28
N LEU A 163 0.13 2.35 -16.77
CA LEU A 163 -0.34 3.45 -15.92
C LEU A 163 -0.87 4.60 -16.78
N LEU A 164 -1.67 5.48 -16.17
CA LEU A 164 -2.15 6.68 -16.86
C LEU A 164 -0.97 7.59 -17.28
N PRO A 165 -1.11 8.39 -18.35
CA PRO A 165 -0.05 9.29 -18.78
C PRO A 165 0.20 10.42 -17.77
N TYR A 166 1.41 11.00 -17.81
CA TYR A 166 1.87 12.02 -16.86
C TYR A 166 0.88 13.18 -16.69
N ASN A 167 0.24 13.66 -17.76
CA ASN A 167 -0.70 14.79 -17.68
C ASN A 167 -1.92 14.55 -16.76
N VAL A 168 -2.22 13.29 -16.42
CA VAL A 168 -3.32 12.90 -15.52
C VAL A 168 -2.86 12.02 -14.37
N TYR A 169 -1.56 12.05 -14.02
CA TYR A 169 -0.98 11.18 -12.99
C TYR A 169 -1.63 11.35 -11.61
N TRP A 170 -2.16 12.53 -11.30
CA TRP A 170 -2.88 12.76 -10.04
C TRP A 170 -4.13 11.88 -9.92
N ILE A 171 -4.80 11.57 -11.05
CA ILE A 171 -5.91 10.61 -11.08
C ILE A 171 -5.37 9.23 -10.70
N GLN A 172 -4.23 8.82 -11.28
CA GLN A 172 -3.57 7.56 -10.95
C GLN A 172 -3.36 7.44 -9.44
N ILE A 173 -2.81 8.48 -8.80
CA ILE A 173 -2.57 8.52 -7.35
C ILE A 173 -3.87 8.28 -6.56
N LEU A 174 -5.00 8.80 -7.02
CA LEU A 174 -6.29 8.65 -6.33
C LEU A 174 -6.95 7.28 -6.54
N LEU A 175 -6.65 6.57 -7.64
CA LEU A 175 -7.31 5.30 -8.00
C LEU A 175 -7.36 4.25 -6.88
N PRO A 176 -6.27 3.91 -6.16
CA PRO A 176 -6.36 2.87 -5.13
C PRO A 176 -7.28 3.25 -3.98
N PHE A 177 -7.39 4.54 -3.65
CA PHE A 177 -8.29 5.01 -2.61
C PHE A 177 -9.75 5.00 -3.06
N ILE A 178 -10.01 5.44 -4.30
CA ILE A 178 -11.35 5.44 -4.90
C ILE A 178 -11.85 4.01 -5.06
N PHE A 179 -11.08 3.14 -5.71
CA PHE A 179 -11.48 1.75 -5.93
C PHE A 179 -11.54 0.96 -4.64
N GLY A 180 -10.60 1.16 -3.71
CA GLY A 180 -10.67 0.57 -2.38
C GLY A 180 -11.95 1.00 -1.63
N GLY A 181 -12.34 2.27 -1.76
CA GLY A 181 -13.61 2.80 -1.25
C GLY A 181 -14.82 2.12 -1.87
N ILE A 182 -14.89 2.06 -3.21
CA ILE A 182 -15.97 1.45 -3.97
C ILE A 182 -16.13 -0.04 -3.60
N ILE A 183 -15.02 -0.80 -3.56
CA ILE A 183 -15.01 -2.22 -3.16
C ILE A 183 -15.52 -2.38 -1.72
N SER A 184 -15.24 -1.43 -0.85
CA SER A 184 -15.66 -1.49 0.56
C SER A 184 -17.17 -1.29 0.74
N ILE A 185 -17.85 -0.55 -0.15
CA ILE A 185 -19.30 -0.29 -0.06
C ILE A 185 -20.13 -1.59 0.05
N PRO A 186 -20.08 -2.54 -0.91
CA PRO A 186 -20.87 -3.77 -0.84
C PRO A 186 -20.50 -4.63 0.38
N ILE A 187 -19.23 -4.62 0.81
CA ILE A 187 -18.76 -5.33 2.01
C ILE A 187 -19.47 -4.78 3.25
N LEU A 188 -19.46 -3.45 3.43
CA LEU A 188 -20.08 -2.80 4.58
C LEU A 188 -21.61 -2.94 4.58
N LEU A 189 -22.25 -2.82 3.41
CA LEU A 189 -23.69 -3.02 3.27
C LEU A 189 -24.10 -4.44 3.67
N LYS A 190 -23.35 -5.46 3.20
CA LYS A 190 -23.61 -6.85 3.55
C LYS A 190 -23.35 -7.11 5.03
N ALA A 191 -22.25 -6.61 5.57
CA ALA A 191 -21.93 -6.69 7.00
C ALA A 191 -23.05 -6.11 7.89
N LYS A 192 -23.59 -4.93 7.51
CA LYS A 192 -24.68 -4.27 8.25
C LYS A 192 -25.97 -5.09 8.29
N LYS A 193 -26.29 -5.84 7.23
CA LYS A 193 -27.48 -6.71 7.21
C LYS A 193 -27.37 -7.83 8.25
N PHE A 194 -26.22 -8.47 8.37
CA PHE A 194 -25.98 -9.51 9.37
C PHE A 194 -25.95 -8.98 10.81
N ASP A 195 -25.54 -7.73 11.02
CA ASP A 195 -25.60 -7.10 12.35
C ASP A 195 -27.04 -6.78 12.81
N LYS A 196 -27.99 -6.62 11.87
CA LYS A 196 -29.42 -6.35 12.14
C LYS A 196 -30.29 -7.61 12.19
N GLY A 197 -29.75 -8.77 11.80
CA GLY A 197 -30.47 -10.05 11.79
C GLY A 197 -30.54 -10.76 13.15
N LYS A 198 -30.60 -9.98 14.24
CA LYS A 198 -30.98 -10.43 15.58
C LYS A 198 -32.23 -9.69 15.99
#